data_AF-A0A428Q6Z6-F1
#
_entry.id   AF-A0A428Q6Z6-F1
#
_cell.length_a   1.000
_cell.length_b   1.000
_cell.length_c   1.000
_cell.angle_alpha   90.00
_cell.angle_beta   90.00
_cell.angle_gamma   90.00
#
_symmetry.space_group_name_H-M   'P 1'
#
loop_
_entity.id
_entity.type
_entity.pdbx_description
1 polymer ?
#
loop_
_entity_poly.entity_id
_entity_poly.type
_entity_poly.pdbx_seq_one_letter_code
_entity_poly.pdbx_strand_id
1 'polypeptide(L)'
;MKSSLAMLAITVMTAFAAPQFGPRQNDVPECEDGGDAEHLETYSSPMMLLTVSLISSFLLFASAKDVGGAGNLTVAFFTDGQQESCQAKDISKGIILTTSSIPTELTCFNLTDVFSQSNDTGFQEALEPLEDRSSGVNWLLQNRDDFDSKANYSQIRYELLNKTTEDESGEVSAWSLYVYAFSNCQQIVDGDNVNADDFPWFESTCQTEKGGECQVVPYSIKSFSIVSTNKEGECEAWAKQGSAAKVSGRGLPLVSTLATIAALFLVL
;
A
#
# COMPACT_ATOMS: atom_id res chain seq x y z
N MET A 1 43.46 22.52 -41.26
CA MET A 1 43.83 22.53 -39.82
C MET A 1 42.71 21.81 -39.08
N LYS A 2 43.04 20.66 -38.47
CA LYS A 2 42.10 19.78 -37.76
C LYS A 2 42.08 20.20 -36.28
N SER A 3 40.91 20.54 -35.73
CA SER A 3 40.71 20.70 -34.28
C SER A 3 39.91 19.52 -33.76
N SER A 4 40.57 18.64 -32.99
CA SER A 4 39.94 17.64 -32.14
C SER A 4 39.63 18.26 -30.79
N LEU A 5 38.36 18.27 -30.39
CA LEU A 5 37.96 18.47 -28.99
C LEU A 5 37.91 17.10 -28.32
N ALA A 6 38.73 16.90 -27.29
CA ALA A 6 38.63 15.75 -26.40
C ALA A 6 37.66 16.09 -25.25
N MET A 7 36.58 15.32 -25.11
CA MET A 7 35.75 15.33 -23.92
C MET A 7 36.45 14.52 -22.82
N LEU A 8 36.67 15.14 -21.67
CA LEU A 8 37.14 14.48 -20.46
C LEU A 8 35.90 13.99 -19.68
N ALA A 9 35.64 12.68 -19.69
CA ALA A 9 34.64 12.07 -18.82
C ALA A 9 35.30 11.74 -17.48
N ILE A 10 34.86 12.39 -16.40
CA ILE A 10 35.29 12.06 -15.03
C ILE A 10 34.27 11.05 -14.49
N THR A 11 34.68 9.78 -14.42
CA THR A 11 33.90 8.73 -13.74
C THR A 11 34.33 8.67 -12.28
N VAL A 12 33.50 9.19 -11.38
CA VAL A 12 33.68 8.99 -9.94
C VAL A 12 33.03 7.66 -9.57
N MET A 13 33.84 6.61 -9.37
CA MET A 13 33.36 5.38 -8.75
C MET A 13 33.46 5.51 -7.23
N THR A 14 32.34 5.83 -6.59
CA THR A 14 32.18 5.61 -5.14
C THR A 14 31.82 4.15 -4.93
N ALA A 15 32.77 3.36 -4.41
CA ALA A 15 32.52 2.02 -3.92
C ALA A 15 31.69 2.11 -2.63
N PHE A 16 30.41 1.74 -2.70
CA PHE A 16 29.59 1.53 -1.52
C PHE A 16 29.90 0.13 -0.97
N ALA A 17 30.46 0.09 0.23
CA ALA A 17 30.50 -1.13 1.02
C ALA A 17 29.05 -1.49 1.40
N ALA A 18 28.58 -2.67 0.96
CA ALA A 18 27.28 -3.18 1.34
C ALA A 18 27.24 -3.40 2.87
N PRO A 19 26.14 -3.02 3.56
CA PRO A 19 25.94 -3.39 4.96
C PRO A 19 25.91 -4.90 5.10
N GLN A 20 26.51 -5.44 6.17
CA GLN A 20 26.35 -6.86 6.52
C GLN A 20 24.91 -7.08 7.00
N PHE A 21 24.14 -7.84 6.23
CA PHE A 21 22.85 -8.35 6.65
C PHE A 21 23.03 -9.27 7.86
N GLY A 22 22.21 -9.05 8.90
CA GLY A 22 22.04 -10.02 9.99
C GLY A 22 21.49 -11.35 9.48
N PRO A 23 21.47 -12.40 10.34
CA PRO A 23 21.04 -13.73 9.95
C PRO A 23 19.61 -13.73 9.37
N ARG A 24 19.40 -14.58 8.36
CA ARG A 24 18.14 -14.69 7.61
C ARG A 24 17.10 -15.45 8.45
N GLN A 25 15.82 -15.13 8.28
CA GLN A 25 14.69 -15.72 9.01
C GLN A 25 14.54 -17.27 8.93
N ASN A 26 15.33 -17.95 8.09
CA ASN A 26 15.23 -19.41 7.89
C ASN A 26 16.28 -20.24 8.65
N ASP A 27 16.98 -19.66 9.64
CA ASP A 27 17.91 -20.40 10.50
C ASP A 27 17.26 -20.87 11.84
N VAL A 28 16.00 -21.30 11.81
CA VAL A 28 15.31 -21.88 12.99
C VAL A 28 15.25 -23.41 12.88
N PRO A 29 15.75 -24.17 13.87
CA PRO A 29 15.66 -25.63 13.89
C PRO A 29 14.20 -26.11 14.00
N GLU A 30 13.88 -27.22 13.33
CA GLU A 30 12.59 -27.91 13.44
C GLU A 30 12.29 -28.30 14.90
N CYS A 31 11.09 -27.96 15.37
CA CYS A 31 10.58 -28.41 16.65
C CYS A 31 10.03 -29.84 16.54
N GLU A 32 10.58 -30.75 17.33
CA GLU A 32 10.03 -32.08 17.63
C GLU A 32 8.76 -31.97 18.51
N ASP A 33 7.88 -32.93 18.26
CA ASP A 33 6.75 -33.41 19.08
C ASP A 33 5.46 -32.58 19.17
N GLY A 34 4.42 -33.16 18.57
CA GLY A 34 3.02 -32.76 18.66
C GLY A 34 2.35 -33.17 19.97
N GLY A 35 1.24 -32.49 20.27
CA GLY A 35 0.34 -32.79 21.37
C GLY A 35 -1.05 -32.23 21.10
N ASP A 36 -2.06 -33.06 21.37
CA ASP A 36 -3.40 -33.05 20.80
C ASP A 36 -4.37 -31.96 21.28
N ALA A 37 -5.39 -31.77 20.45
CA ALA A 37 -6.59 -30.98 20.69
C ALA A 37 -7.56 -31.66 21.67
N GLU A 38 -8.24 -30.87 22.51
CA GLU A 38 -9.61 -31.13 23.00
C GLU A 38 -10.10 -29.97 23.89
N HIS A 39 -11.12 -29.22 23.43
CA HIS A 39 -12.35 -28.96 24.20
C HIS A 39 -13.35 -28.10 23.41
N LEU A 40 -14.38 -28.78 22.88
CA LEU A 40 -15.65 -28.19 22.49
C LEU A 40 -16.56 -28.17 23.73
N GLU A 41 -17.13 -27.02 24.09
CA GLU A 41 -18.35 -26.96 24.89
C GLU A 41 -19.43 -26.18 24.14
N THR A 42 -20.60 -26.80 24.14
CA THR A 42 -21.82 -26.42 23.43
C THR A 42 -22.70 -25.64 24.39
N TYR A 43 -23.25 -24.49 23.98
CA TYR A 43 -24.33 -23.84 24.72
C TYR A 43 -25.50 -23.50 23.80
N SER A 44 -26.66 -24.02 24.19
CA SER A 44 -27.94 -24.00 23.48
C SER A 44 -28.92 -23.07 24.17
N SER A 45 -29.84 -22.50 23.36
CA SER A 45 -31.23 -22.06 23.66
C SER A 45 -31.48 -20.54 23.53
N PRO A 46 -32.73 -20.09 23.33
CA PRO A 46 -33.81 -20.62 22.49
C PRO A 46 -34.44 -19.56 21.55
N MET A 47 -35.22 -20.09 20.62
CA MET A 47 -36.08 -19.45 19.62
C MET A 47 -37.13 -18.51 20.22
N MET A 48 -37.31 -17.30 19.65
CA MET A 48 -38.52 -16.48 19.83
C MET A 48 -38.96 -15.85 18.50
N LEU A 49 -40.24 -16.05 18.19
CA LEU A 49 -40.92 -15.67 16.95
C LEU A 49 -41.24 -14.17 16.86
N LEU A 50 -40.99 -13.62 15.66
CA LEU A 50 -41.89 -12.85 14.77
C LEU A 50 -42.70 -11.66 15.33
N THR A 51 -42.43 -10.46 14.79
CA THR A 51 -43.50 -9.53 14.34
C THR A 51 -43.04 -8.69 13.14
N VAL A 52 -43.97 -8.46 12.22
CA VAL A 52 -43.85 -7.73 10.95
C VAL A 52 -44.19 -6.25 11.19
N SER A 53 -43.45 -5.31 10.58
CA SER A 53 -43.97 -3.95 10.34
C SER A 53 -43.38 -3.30 9.09
N LEU A 54 -44.25 -2.55 8.40
CA LEU A 54 -44.17 -2.04 7.04
C LEU A 54 -43.41 -0.70 6.91
N ILE A 55 -42.73 -0.57 5.76
CA ILE A 55 -42.51 0.63 4.90
C ILE A 55 -41.99 1.91 5.56
N SER A 56 -40.73 2.25 5.25
CA SER A 56 -40.35 3.62 4.92
C SER A 56 -39.16 3.61 3.95
N SER A 57 -39.42 3.91 2.67
CA SER A 57 -38.39 4.13 1.66
C SER A 57 -37.71 5.47 1.91
N PHE A 58 -36.73 5.48 2.82
CA PHE A 58 -35.73 6.54 2.86
C PHE A 58 -34.76 6.31 1.70
N LEU A 59 -34.80 7.20 0.71
CA LEU A 59 -33.68 7.40 -0.21
C LEU A 59 -32.51 7.92 0.63
N LEU A 60 -31.69 7.00 1.13
CA LEU A 60 -30.38 7.32 1.65
C LEU A 60 -29.53 7.72 0.44
N PHE A 61 -29.41 9.01 0.20
CA PHE A 61 -28.20 9.52 -0.42
C PHE A 61 -27.07 9.17 0.55
N ALA A 62 -26.39 8.07 0.29
CA ALA A 62 -25.12 7.76 0.91
C ALA A 62 -24.15 8.85 0.42
N SER A 63 -24.06 9.95 1.18
CA SER A 63 -22.87 10.79 1.11
C SER A 63 -21.72 9.87 1.46
N ALA A 64 -20.81 9.64 0.51
CA ALA A 64 -19.54 9.00 0.79
C ALA A 64 -18.92 9.76 1.97
N LYS A 65 -18.94 9.14 3.16
CA LYS A 65 -18.26 9.69 4.31
C LYS A 65 -16.79 9.62 3.97
N ASP A 66 -16.17 10.79 3.93
CA ASP A 66 -14.73 10.91 4.04
C ASP A 66 -14.36 10.35 5.43
N VAL A 67 -13.87 9.11 5.48
CA VAL A 67 -13.39 8.45 6.71
C VAL A 67 -11.90 8.77 6.93
N GLY A 68 -11.42 9.92 6.43
CA GLY A 68 -10.11 10.47 6.74
C GLY A 68 -10.11 11.17 8.10
N GLY A 69 -9.94 10.40 9.18
CA GLY A 69 -9.58 10.93 10.50
C GLY A 69 -8.07 11.17 10.61
N ALA A 70 -7.65 12.04 11.53
CA ALA A 70 -6.24 12.24 11.84
C ALA A 70 -5.58 10.90 12.19
N GLY A 71 -4.53 10.52 11.45
CA GLY A 71 -3.80 9.27 11.66
C GLY A 71 -4.42 8.01 11.05
N ASN A 72 -5.46 8.10 10.20
CA ASN A 72 -5.94 6.95 9.43
C ASN A 72 -5.19 6.82 8.10
N LEU A 73 -5.05 5.59 7.60
CA LEU A 73 -4.61 5.31 6.23
C LEU A 73 -5.84 5.01 5.37
N THR A 74 -5.90 5.61 4.18
CA THR A 74 -6.85 5.21 3.14
C THR A 74 -6.09 4.78 1.89
N VAL A 75 -6.36 3.55 1.43
CA VAL A 75 -5.87 3.02 0.15
C VAL A 75 -7.04 2.64 -0.73
N ALA A 76 -6.93 2.91 -2.03
CA ALA A 76 -7.91 2.52 -3.03
C ALA A 76 -7.20 1.82 -4.20
N PHE A 77 -7.73 0.68 -4.64
CA PHE A 77 -7.18 -0.10 -5.73
C PHE A 77 -8.10 -0.04 -6.94
N PHE A 78 -7.52 0.14 -8.11
CA PHE A 78 -8.24 0.34 -9.36
C PHE A 78 -7.79 -0.65 -10.42
N THR A 79 -8.72 -1.03 -11.30
CA THR A 79 -8.45 -1.94 -12.40
C THR A 79 -7.86 -1.21 -13.60
N ASP A 80 -7.26 -1.97 -14.53
CA ASP A 80 -6.87 -1.44 -15.84
C ASP A 80 -8.05 -0.74 -16.53
N GLY A 81 -7.84 0.51 -16.96
CA GLY A 81 -8.88 1.36 -17.57
C GLY A 81 -9.52 2.39 -16.63
N GLN A 82 -9.24 2.35 -15.33
CA GLN A 82 -9.71 3.34 -14.35
C GLN A 82 -8.65 4.41 -13.98
N GLN A 83 -7.62 4.57 -14.82
CA GLN A 83 -6.49 5.49 -14.56
C GLN A 83 -6.93 6.94 -14.39
N GLU A 84 -7.89 7.38 -15.17
CA GLU A 84 -8.42 8.74 -15.04
C GLU A 84 -9.09 8.96 -13.68
N SER A 85 -9.80 7.97 -13.13
CA SER A 85 -10.43 8.07 -11.80
C SER A 85 -9.40 8.15 -10.69
N CYS A 86 -8.35 7.32 -10.75
CA CYS A 86 -7.26 7.34 -9.77
C CYS A 86 -6.52 8.70 -9.78
N GLN A 87 -6.22 9.24 -10.96
CA GLN A 87 -5.55 10.54 -11.13
C GLN A 87 -6.46 11.74 -10.76
N ALA A 88 -7.77 11.63 -10.99
CA ALA A 88 -8.74 12.65 -10.64
C ALA A 88 -9.05 12.73 -9.13
N LYS A 89 -8.37 11.92 -8.30
CA LYS A 89 -8.63 11.75 -6.86
C LYS A 89 -10.07 11.30 -6.57
N ASP A 90 -10.71 10.64 -7.54
CA ASP A 90 -12.06 10.06 -7.40
C ASP A 90 -11.95 8.58 -7.02
N ILE A 91 -12.12 8.30 -5.73
CA ILE A 91 -12.08 6.94 -5.21
C ILE A 91 -13.37 6.15 -5.42
N SER A 92 -14.44 6.76 -5.94
CA SER A 92 -15.74 6.09 -6.10
C SER A 92 -15.72 4.87 -7.02
N LYS A 93 -14.66 4.70 -7.82
CA LYS A 93 -14.46 3.58 -8.75
C LYS A 93 -13.49 2.52 -8.27
N GLY A 94 -12.74 2.79 -7.19
CA GLY A 94 -11.80 1.85 -6.60
C GLY A 94 -12.44 1.05 -5.48
N ILE A 95 -11.90 -0.13 -5.21
CA ILE A 95 -12.14 -0.84 -3.94
C ILE A 95 -11.28 -0.16 -2.87
N ILE A 96 -11.87 0.19 -1.73
CA ILE A 96 -11.23 1.06 -0.74
C ILE A 96 -11.07 0.32 0.57
N LEU A 97 -9.90 0.45 1.19
CA LEU A 97 -9.67 0.10 2.59
C LEU A 97 -9.24 1.35 3.36
N THR A 98 -9.90 1.59 4.49
CA THR A 98 -9.50 2.62 5.45
C THR A 98 -9.25 1.98 6.81
N THR A 99 -8.11 2.30 7.42
CA THR A 99 -7.78 1.84 8.78
C THR A 99 -8.39 2.76 9.84
N SER A 100 -8.60 2.23 11.04
CA SER A 100 -9.09 3.02 12.19
C SER A 100 -7.99 3.69 13.00
N SER A 101 -6.74 3.24 12.84
CA SER A 101 -5.59 3.60 13.68
C SER A 101 -4.28 3.17 13.02
N ILE A 102 -3.16 3.69 13.51
CA ILE A 102 -1.82 3.30 13.07
C ILE A 102 -1.38 2.01 13.80
N PRO A 103 -1.08 0.91 13.09
CA PRO A 103 -0.54 -0.30 13.72
C PRO A 103 0.91 -0.07 14.15
N THR A 104 1.26 -0.57 15.32
CA THR A 104 2.63 -0.55 15.84
C THR A 104 3.55 -1.51 15.10
N GLU A 105 2.98 -2.58 14.53
CA GLU A 105 3.71 -3.69 13.94
C GLU A 105 3.28 -3.92 12.48
N LEU A 106 4.13 -4.61 11.72
CA LEU A 106 3.90 -4.85 10.31
C LEU A 106 2.62 -5.67 10.10
N THR A 107 1.64 -5.06 9.46
CA THR A 107 0.34 -5.68 9.19
C THR A 107 0.22 -5.89 7.69
N CYS A 108 -0.05 -7.13 7.27
CA CYS A 108 -0.15 -7.51 5.87
C CYS A 108 -1.60 -7.79 5.49
N PHE A 109 -1.98 -7.37 4.28
CA PHE A 109 -3.30 -7.54 3.72
C PHE A 109 -3.21 -8.20 2.35
N ASN A 110 -3.90 -9.32 2.17
CA ASN A 110 -4.20 -9.85 0.84
C ASN A 110 -5.48 -9.23 0.31
N LEU A 111 -5.45 -8.70 -0.93
CA LEU A 111 -6.62 -8.09 -1.54
C LEU A 111 -7.78 -9.09 -1.62
N THR A 112 -7.51 -10.31 -2.08
CA THR A 112 -8.52 -11.36 -2.17
C THR A 112 -9.13 -11.69 -0.82
N ASP A 113 -8.30 -11.85 0.22
CA ASP A 113 -8.79 -12.31 1.53
C ASP A 113 -9.64 -11.25 2.22
N VAL A 114 -9.32 -9.97 2.04
CA VAL A 114 -10.05 -8.86 2.68
C VAL A 114 -11.30 -8.49 1.89
N PHE A 115 -11.21 -8.33 0.57
CA PHE A 115 -12.33 -7.85 -0.23
C PHE A 115 -13.32 -8.95 -0.64
N SER A 116 -12.99 -10.24 -0.47
CA SER A 116 -13.95 -11.33 -0.72
C SER A 116 -14.81 -11.69 0.50
N GLN A 117 -14.55 -11.10 1.67
CA GLN A 117 -15.33 -11.40 2.89
C GLN A 117 -16.74 -10.84 2.80
N SER A 118 -17.66 -11.28 3.64
CA SER A 118 -19.05 -10.77 3.66
C SER A 118 -19.22 -9.45 4.43
N ASN A 119 -18.23 -9.05 5.22
CA ASN A 119 -18.31 -7.91 6.11
C ASN A 119 -17.48 -6.75 5.57
N ASP A 120 -18.01 -5.54 5.68
CA ASP A 120 -17.28 -4.32 5.30
C ASP A 120 -16.37 -3.81 6.42
N THR A 121 -16.33 -4.48 7.57
CA THR A 121 -15.46 -4.13 8.69
C THR A 121 -14.78 -5.37 9.24
N GLY A 122 -13.56 -5.22 9.75
CA GLY A 122 -12.84 -6.31 10.37
C GLY A 122 -11.58 -5.87 11.08
N PHE A 123 -10.80 -6.87 11.50
CA PHE A 123 -9.52 -6.70 12.16
C PHE A 123 -8.47 -7.54 11.43
N GLN A 124 -7.28 -6.98 11.24
CA GLN A 124 -6.14 -7.68 10.66
C GLN A 124 -5.03 -7.75 11.69
N GLU A 125 -4.62 -8.97 12.04
CA GLU A 125 -3.49 -9.23 12.92
C GLU A 125 -2.17 -8.88 12.24
N ALA A 126 -1.20 -8.42 13.03
CA ALA A 126 0.17 -8.21 12.58
C ALA A 126 0.85 -9.55 12.21
N LEU A 127 1.83 -9.51 11.30
CA LEU A 127 2.51 -10.73 10.81
C LEU A 127 3.37 -11.41 11.88
N GLU A 128 4.09 -10.61 12.69
CA GLU A 128 5.00 -11.11 13.72
C GLU A 128 4.80 -10.33 15.03
N PRO A 129 3.69 -10.56 15.76
CA PRO A 129 3.38 -9.87 17.01
C PRO A 129 4.49 -10.08 18.04
N LEU A 130 5.22 -9.02 18.40
CA LEU A 130 6.39 -9.08 19.31
C LEU A 130 6.01 -9.43 20.76
N GLU A 131 4.86 -8.96 21.24
CA GLU A 131 4.44 -9.13 22.64
C GLU A 131 2.95 -9.47 22.81
N ASP A 132 2.09 -9.02 21.89
CA ASP A 132 0.64 -9.16 21.99
C ASP A 132 0.05 -9.77 20.72
N ARG A 133 -0.58 -10.94 20.85
CA ARG A 133 -1.30 -11.59 19.73
C ARG A 133 -2.51 -10.78 19.25
N SER A 134 -2.90 -9.73 19.96
CA SER A 134 -3.93 -8.78 19.54
C SER A 134 -3.35 -7.53 18.84
N SER A 135 -2.05 -7.50 18.55
CA SER A 135 -1.43 -6.45 17.72
C SER A 135 -1.94 -6.53 16.28
N GLY A 136 -2.33 -5.38 15.72
CA GLY A 136 -2.96 -5.29 14.41
C GLY A 136 -3.74 -4.00 14.22
N VAL A 137 -4.71 -4.02 13.30
CA VAL A 137 -5.51 -2.82 12.97
C VAL A 137 -6.92 -3.17 12.54
N ASN A 138 -7.90 -2.38 12.98
CA ASN A 138 -9.25 -2.47 12.44
C ASN A 138 -9.35 -1.72 11.11
N TRP A 139 -10.19 -2.22 10.23
CA TRP A 139 -10.38 -1.68 8.91
C TRP A 139 -11.86 -1.60 8.53
N LEU A 140 -12.14 -0.69 7.59
CA LEU A 140 -13.43 -0.49 6.93
C LEU A 140 -13.21 -0.56 5.41
N LEU A 141 -14.07 -1.30 4.72
CA LEU A 141 -14.10 -1.42 3.27
C LEU A 141 -15.21 -0.56 2.69
N GLN A 142 -14.97 -0.05 1.49
CA GLN A 142 -15.98 0.57 0.65
C GLN A 142 -15.86 0.02 -0.77
N ASN A 143 -16.97 -0.02 -1.49
CA ASN A 143 -17.07 -0.59 -2.83
C ASN A 143 -16.59 -2.06 -2.90
N ARG A 144 -16.73 -2.82 -1.81
CA ARG A 144 -16.33 -4.23 -1.74
C ARG A 144 -17.02 -5.07 -2.81
N ASP A 145 -18.30 -4.80 -3.08
CA ASP A 145 -19.08 -5.53 -4.07
C ASP A 145 -18.57 -5.35 -5.52
N ASP A 146 -17.71 -4.36 -5.77
CA ASP A 146 -17.04 -4.16 -7.06
C ASP A 146 -15.72 -4.96 -7.17
N PHE A 147 -15.35 -5.73 -6.14
CA PHE A 147 -14.16 -6.57 -6.16
C PHE A 147 -14.32 -7.75 -7.13
N ASP A 148 -13.38 -7.88 -8.07
CA ASP A 148 -13.25 -9.04 -8.93
C ASP A 148 -11.85 -9.65 -8.76
N SER A 149 -11.78 -10.82 -8.11
CA SER A 149 -10.55 -11.59 -7.91
C SER A 149 -9.75 -11.88 -9.19
N LYS A 150 -10.37 -11.81 -10.38
CA LYS A 150 -9.73 -12.04 -11.69
C LYS A 150 -9.28 -10.76 -12.38
N ALA A 151 -9.70 -9.59 -11.88
CA ALA A 151 -9.33 -8.32 -12.48
C ALA A 151 -7.87 -7.97 -12.19
N ASN A 152 -7.28 -7.16 -13.08
CA ASN A 152 -5.94 -6.66 -12.92
C ASN A 152 -5.95 -5.33 -12.15
N TYR A 153 -5.72 -5.39 -10.84
CA TYR A 153 -5.55 -4.20 -10.00
C TYR A 153 -4.10 -3.72 -10.07
N SER A 154 -3.78 -2.88 -11.05
CA SER A 154 -2.41 -2.38 -11.29
C SER A 154 -2.19 -0.94 -10.80
N GLN A 155 -3.23 -0.31 -10.28
CA GLN A 155 -3.23 1.09 -9.88
C GLN A 155 -3.69 1.22 -8.44
N ILE A 156 -3.02 2.10 -7.71
CA ILE A 156 -3.27 2.35 -6.30
C ILE A 156 -3.27 3.85 -6.05
N ARG A 157 -4.29 4.31 -5.33
CA ARG A 157 -4.26 5.60 -4.65
C ARG A 157 -4.02 5.36 -3.17
N TYR A 158 -3.11 6.10 -2.56
CA TYR A 158 -2.90 6.09 -1.11
C TYR A 158 -2.87 7.50 -0.55
N GLU A 159 -3.37 7.63 0.68
CA GLU A 159 -3.32 8.87 1.46
C GLU A 159 -2.59 8.57 2.77
N LEU A 160 -1.33 9.01 2.85
CA LEU A 160 -0.47 8.85 4.02
C LEU A 160 -0.40 10.18 4.74
N LEU A 161 -1.07 10.26 5.88
CA LEU A 161 -1.09 11.46 6.71
C LEU A 161 -0.13 11.34 7.90
N ASN A 162 0.23 12.47 8.50
CA ASN A 162 0.92 12.47 9.79
C ASN A 162 -0.08 12.17 10.93
N LYS A 163 0.43 12.04 12.16
CA LYS A 163 -0.39 11.94 13.39
C LYS A 163 -1.14 13.25 13.67
N THR A 164 -0.69 14.36 13.08
CA THR A 164 -1.32 15.68 13.15
C THR A 164 -2.17 15.94 11.90
N THR A 165 -3.12 16.87 11.99
CA THR A 165 -3.95 17.29 10.84
C THR A 165 -3.25 18.33 9.95
N GLU A 166 -1.96 18.58 10.17
CA GLU A 166 -1.19 19.55 9.41
C GLU A 166 -0.77 18.94 8.07
N ASP A 167 -0.95 19.69 6.99
CA ASP A 167 -0.52 19.30 5.66
C ASP A 167 0.98 19.62 5.52
N GLU A 168 1.80 18.60 5.73
CA GLU A 168 3.25 18.62 5.61
C GLU A 168 3.68 17.67 4.48
N SER A 169 3.01 17.76 3.32
CA SER A 169 3.32 16.91 2.18
C SER A 169 4.81 16.94 1.82
N GLY A 170 5.38 15.75 1.61
CA GLY A 170 6.80 15.54 1.34
C GLY A 170 7.67 15.39 2.60
N GLU A 171 7.12 15.58 3.80
CA GLU A 171 7.78 15.19 5.05
C GLU A 171 7.55 13.70 5.36
N VAL A 172 8.20 13.19 6.41
CA VAL A 172 7.98 11.81 6.87
C VAL A 172 6.55 11.65 7.38
N SER A 173 5.82 10.69 6.81
CA SER A 173 4.48 10.34 7.28
C SER A 173 4.53 9.49 8.55
N ALA A 174 3.39 9.27 9.20
CA ALA A 174 3.32 8.36 10.33
C ALA A 174 3.31 6.86 9.92
N TRP A 175 3.36 6.59 8.61
CA TRP A 175 3.13 5.30 7.99
C TRP A 175 4.29 4.89 7.06
N SER A 176 4.54 3.59 6.97
CA SER A 176 5.20 3.00 5.81
C SER A 176 4.20 2.10 5.10
N LEU A 177 3.97 2.36 3.81
CA LEU A 177 3.14 1.54 2.94
C LEU A 177 4.03 0.77 1.98
N TYR A 178 3.82 -0.54 1.87
CA TYR A 178 4.49 -1.39 0.88
C TYR A 178 3.47 -2.11 0.01
N VAL A 179 3.76 -2.28 -1.28
CA VAL A 179 2.88 -2.92 -2.26
C VAL A 179 3.61 -4.05 -2.97
N TYR A 180 2.96 -5.22 -3.09
CA TYR A 180 3.58 -6.46 -3.57
C TYR A 180 2.80 -7.12 -4.71
N ALA A 181 3.55 -7.81 -5.57
CA ALA A 181 3.02 -8.60 -6.69
C ALA A 181 2.44 -9.96 -6.25
N PHE A 182 2.85 -10.45 -5.08
CA PHE A 182 2.45 -11.75 -4.56
C PHE A 182 1.60 -11.60 -3.30
N SER A 183 0.90 -12.67 -2.92
CA SER A 183 0.17 -12.73 -1.67
C SER A 183 1.12 -12.76 -0.47
N ASN A 184 0.57 -12.52 0.72
CA ASN A 184 1.24 -12.59 2.02
C ASN A 184 2.44 -11.64 2.14
N CYS A 185 2.40 -10.52 1.41
CA CYS A 185 3.46 -9.50 1.40
C CYS A 185 4.84 -10.06 1.05
N GLN A 186 4.85 -11.10 0.21
CA GLN A 186 6.07 -11.73 -0.27
C GLN A 186 6.67 -10.97 -1.45
N GLN A 187 7.99 -10.84 -1.46
CA GLN A 187 8.73 -10.30 -2.60
C GLN A 187 8.98 -11.36 -3.68
N ILE A 188 9.22 -12.60 -3.27
CA ILE A 188 9.40 -13.76 -4.13
C ILE A 188 8.59 -14.92 -3.56
N VAL A 189 8.02 -15.75 -4.43
CA VAL A 189 7.35 -16.98 -4.01
C VAL A 189 8.41 -18.06 -3.80
N ASP A 190 8.41 -18.68 -2.63
CA ASP A 190 9.36 -19.74 -2.30
C ASP A 190 9.27 -20.90 -3.32
N GLY A 191 10.42 -21.33 -3.84
CA GLY A 191 10.53 -22.46 -4.75
C GLY A 191 10.48 -22.11 -6.24
N ASP A 192 10.14 -20.87 -6.61
CA ASP A 192 10.19 -20.42 -7.99
C ASP A 192 11.47 -19.61 -8.27
N ASN A 193 12.13 -19.86 -9.41
CA ASN A 193 13.29 -19.08 -9.89
C ASN A 193 12.84 -17.70 -10.43
N VAL A 194 12.14 -16.92 -9.61
CA VAL A 194 11.61 -15.61 -9.97
C VAL A 194 12.66 -14.55 -9.66
N ASN A 195 12.98 -13.72 -10.64
CA ASN A 195 13.86 -12.59 -10.42
C ASN A 195 13.09 -11.47 -9.68
N ALA A 196 13.62 -11.03 -8.54
CA ALA A 196 13.05 -9.96 -7.75
C ALA A 196 12.91 -8.64 -8.54
N ASP A 197 13.71 -8.44 -9.59
CA ASP A 197 13.64 -7.25 -10.46
C ASP A 197 12.40 -7.25 -11.39
N ASP A 198 11.85 -8.42 -11.67
CA ASP A 198 10.65 -8.59 -12.51
C ASP A 198 9.37 -8.24 -11.72
N PHE A 199 9.42 -8.40 -10.38
CA PHE A 199 8.31 -8.15 -9.46
C PHE A 199 8.76 -7.31 -8.26
N PRO A 200 9.19 -6.06 -8.48
CA PRO A 200 9.70 -5.22 -7.41
C PRO A 200 8.57 -4.80 -6.48
N TRP A 201 8.81 -4.78 -5.17
CA TRP A 201 7.90 -4.08 -4.27
C TRP A 201 8.12 -2.56 -4.37
N PHE A 202 7.07 -1.81 -4.04
CA PHE A 202 7.10 -0.35 -3.94
C PHE A 202 6.82 0.10 -2.52
N GLU A 203 7.48 1.16 -2.08
CA GLU A 203 7.31 1.73 -0.74
C GLU A 203 7.02 3.23 -0.80
N SER A 204 6.15 3.69 0.09
CA SER A 204 6.01 5.12 0.38
C SER A 204 6.02 5.36 1.88
N THR A 205 6.87 6.28 2.31
CA THR A 205 6.98 6.75 3.70
C THR A 205 6.77 8.27 3.81
N CYS A 206 6.69 8.98 2.69
CA CYS A 206 6.37 10.41 2.67
C CYS A 206 4.88 10.68 2.89
N GLN A 207 4.58 11.80 3.55
CA GLN A 207 3.23 12.33 3.67
C GLN A 207 2.74 12.79 2.30
N THR A 208 1.56 12.32 1.90
CA THR A 208 0.90 12.76 0.67
C THR A 208 0.16 14.06 0.91
N GLU A 209 -0.04 14.84 -0.15
CA GLU A 209 -1.02 15.93 -0.12
C GLU A 209 -2.42 15.39 0.25
N LYS A 210 -3.28 16.29 0.74
CA LYS A 210 -4.70 15.95 0.95
C LYS A 210 -5.31 15.37 -0.33
N GLY A 211 -6.06 14.29 -0.15
CA GLY A 211 -6.64 13.57 -1.28
C GLY A 211 -5.67 12.57 -1.93
N GLY A 212 -4.49 12.34 -1.36
CA GLY A 212 -3.60 11.25 -1.70
C GLY A 212 -2.91 11.37 -3.06
N GLU A 213 -2.10 10.36 -3.36
CA GLU A 213 -1.36 10.21 -4.61
C GLU A 213 -1.78 8.94 -5.33
N CYS A 214 -1.77 8.98 -6.67
CA CYS A 214 -2.07 7.84 -7.52
C CYS A 214 -0.79 7.32 -8.17
N GLN A 215 -0.58 6.01 -8.10
CA GLN A 215 0.58 5.32 -8.64
C GLN A 215 0.17 4.07 -9.44
N VAL A 216 1.08 3.63 -10.31
CA VAL A 216 0.89 2.46 -11.18
C VAL A 216 2.05 1.50 -10.97
N VAL A 217 1.75 0.21 -10.89
CA VAL A 217 2.73 -0.88 -10.81
C VAL A 217 2.68 -1.75 -12.08
N PRO A 218 3.77 -2.46 -12.44
CA PRO A 218 3.82 -3.27 -13.65
C PRO A 218 3.11 -4.64 -13.53
N TYR A 219 2.39 -4.90 -12.44
CA TYR A 219 1.75 -6.17 -12.12
C TYR A 219 0.38 -5.95 -11.45
N SER A 220 -0.44 -7.00 -11.38
CA SER A 220 -1.62 -6.99 -10.51
C SER A 220 -1.16 -7.04 -9.05
N ILE A 221 -1.51 -6.03 -8.27
CA ILE A 221 -1.29 -6.00 -6.82
C ILE A 221 -2.05 -7.17 -6.19
N LYS A 222 -1.36 -7.94 -5.35
CA LYS A 222 -1.96 -9.07 -4.62
C LYS A 222 -2.00 -8.84 -3.12
N SER A 223 -1.01 -8.15 -2.59
CA SER A 223 -0.99 -7.76 -1.19
C SER A 223 -0.30 -6.42 -0.97
N PHE A 224 -0.55 -5.84 0.19
CA PHE A 224 0.12 -4.64 0.67
C PHE A 224 0.35 -4.76 2.19
N SER A 225 1.37 -4.11 2.71
CA SER A 225 1.63 -4.05 4.15
C SER A 225 1.76 -2.61 4.62
N ILE A 226 1.46 -2.43 5.90
CA ILE A 226 1.48 -1.14 6.56
C ILE A 226 2.11 -1.29 7.95
N VAL A 227 2.83 -0.27 8.39
CA VAL A 227 3.43 -0.20 9.72
C VAL A 227 3.59 1.26 10.14
N SER A 228 3.56 1.55 11.44
CA SER A 228 4.00 2.85 11.93
C SER A 228 5.47 3.08 11.61
N THR A 229 5.82 4.31 11.22
CA THR A 229 7.22 4.71 11.09
C THR A 229 7.56 5.79 12.10
N ASN A 230 8.77 5.69 12.68
CA ASN A 230 9.38 6.72 13.52
C ASN A 230 10.64 7.28 12.83
N LYS A 231 10.69 7.20 11.50
CA LYS A 231 11.84 7.65 10.73
C LYS A 231 12.05 9.15 10.94
N GLU A 232 13.30 9.55 11.15
CA GLU A 232 13.70 10.95 11.21
C GLU A 232 14.43 11.32 9.90
N GLY A 233 14.21 12.52 9.39
CA GLY A 233 14.93 13.05 8.23
C GLY A 233 14.22 12.81 6.89
N GLU A 234 14.85 12.11 5.97
CA GLU A 234 14.37 11.95 4.59
C GLU A 234 13.35 10.82 4.47
N CYS A 235 12.33 11.00 3.63
CA CYS A 235 11.33 9.98 3.32
C CYS A 235 11.49 9.44 1.88
N GLU A 236 10.87 8.29 1.62
CA GLU A 236 10.77 7.65 0.33
C GLU A 236 9.40 7.94 -0.30
N ALA A 237 9.37 8.60 -1.45
CA ALA A 237 8.17 8.76 -2.26
C ALA A 237 8.16 7.70 -3.36
N TRP A 238 7.28 6.70 -3.23
CA TRP A 238 7.10 5.62 -4.20
C TRP A 238 8.40 4.93 -4.66
N ALA A 239 9.23 4.54 -3.70
CA ALA A 239 10.51 3.87 -3.92
C ALA A 239 10.31 2.46 -4.49
N LYS A 240 10.94 2.17 -5.62
CA LYS A 240 11.09 0.80 -6.11
C LYS A 240 12.18 0.10 -5.31
N GLN A 241 11.86 -0.95 -4.56
CA GLN A 241 12.81 -1.72 -3.74
C GLN A 241 13.71 -0.82 -2.86
N GLY A 242 13.13 0.20 -2.23
CA GLY A 242 13.86 1.16 -1.38
C GLY A 242 14.74 2.16 -2.14
N SER A 243 14.70 2.16 -3.47
CA SER A 243 15.43 3.12 -4.32
C SER A 243 14.50 4.25 -4.81
N ALA A 244 14.33 5.30 -4.01
CA ALA A 244 13.69 6.56 -4.42
C ALA A 244 14.66 7.75 -4.45
N ALA A 245 14.29 8.79 -5.20
CA ALA A 245 14.81 10.12 -4.94
C ALA A 245 14.35 10.55 -3.55
N LYS A 246 15.29 10.72 -2.64
CA LYS A 246 15.00 11.14 -1.28
C LYS A 246 14.46 12.57 -1.31
N VAL A 247 13.25 12.76 -0.81
CA VAL A 247 12.66 14.10 -0.69
C VAL A 247 13.15 14.65 0.64
N SER A 248 14.06 15.62 0.59
CA SER A 248 14.41 16.38 1.78
C SER A 248 13.32 17.41 2.03
N GLY A 249 12.74 17.42 3.22
CA GLY A 249 11.79 18.43 3.68
C GLY A 249 12.33 19.85 3.51
N ARG A 250 12.03 20.46 2.35
CA ARG A 250 12.06 21.90 2.00
C ARG A 250 11.86 22.09 0.49
N GLY A 251 10.59 22.22 0.09
CA GLY A 251 10.18 22.89 -1.14
C GLY A 251 10.13 22.02 -2.39
N LEU A 252 8.91 21.78 -2.88
CA LEU A 252 8.62 21.22 -4.21
C LEU A 252 9.35 21.99 -5.33
N PRO A 253 10.08 21.33 -6.23
CA PRO A 253 10.11 21.72 -7.62
C PRO A 253 9.01 20.95 -8.35
N LEU A 254 7.98 21.69 -8.76
CA LEU A 254 6.96 21.27 -9.71
C LEU A 254 7.65 20.79 -11.00
N VAL A 255 7.80 19.48 -11.19
CA VAL A 255 8.30 18.92 -12.45
C VAL A 255 7.10 18.78 -13.39
N SER A 256 6.77 19.88 -14.06
CA SER A 256 5.97 19.85 -15.29
C SER A 256 6.86 19.34 -16.42
N THR A 257 6.68 18.08 -16.81
CA THR A 257 7.29 17.56 -18.05
C THR A 257 6.52 18.11 -19.25
N LEU A 258 6.94 19.28 -19.74
CA LEU A 258 6.63 19.71 -21.10
C LEU A 258 7.42 18.84 -22.09
N ALA A 259 6.78 17.83 -22.64
CA ALA A 259 7.28 17.09 -23.79
C ALA A 259 7.37 18.05 -25.00
N THR A 260 8.57 18.49 -25.33
CA THR A 260 8.84 19.26 -26.56
C THR A 260 8.96 18.28 -27.73
N ILE A 261 7.88 18.13 -28.50
CA ILE A 261 7.95 17.49 -29.82
C ILE A 261 8.61 18.49 -30.77
N ALA A 262 9.88 18.28 -31.07
CA ALA A 262 10.55 18.96 -32.17
C ALA A 262 10.10 18.32 -33.51
N ALA A 263 9.06 18.88 -34.13
CA ALA A 263 8.73 18.59 -35.52
C ALA A 263 9.70 19.35 -36.43
N LEU A 264 10.69 18.64 -36.98
CA LEU A 264 11.61 19.15 -37.99
C LEU A 264 10.87 19.20 -39.35
N PHE A 265 10.28 20.34 -39.70
CA PHE A 265 9.85 20.62 -41.08
C PHE A 265 11.06 21.12 -41.87
N LEU A 266 11.67 20.22 -42.65
CA LEU A 266 12.55 20.60 -43.76
C LEU A 266 11.68 20.90 -44.98
N VAL A 267 11.40 22.18 -45.24
CA VAL A 267 10.98 22.67 -46.56
C VAL A 267 11.64 24.03 -46.83
N LEU A 268 12.45 24.03 -47.91
CA LEU A 268 13.17 25.10 -48.63
C LEU A 268 14.67 25.21 -48.36
#